data_AF-A0A914J6W1-F1
#
_entry.id   AF-A0A914J6W1-F1
#
_cell.length_a   1.000
_cell.length_b   1.000
_cell.length_c   1.000
_cell.angle_alpha   90.00
_cell.angle_beta   90.00
_cell.angle_gamma   90.00
#
_symmetry.space_group_name_H-M   'P 1'
#
loop_
_entity.id
_entity.type
_entity.pdbx_description
1 polymer ?
#
loop_
_entity_poly.entity_id
_entity_poly.type
_entity_poly.pdbx_seq_one_letter_code
_entity_poly.pdbx_strand_id
1 'polypeptide(L)'
;MVTRRKSFIYGQIDVDSIICRLTQTEQWKRDIDVSEHEIKMVCTLARQIFLQQPMLLELNAPLKIAVALALATSLNLPTMDKLGNLFNYT
;
A
#
# COMPACT_ATOMS: atom_id res chain seq x y z
N MET A 1 20.62 10.57 -11.06
CA MET A 1 20.39 9.28 -11.75
C MET A 1 19.35 8.51 -10.97
N VAL A 2 18.11 8.45 -11.47
CA VAL A 2 17.10 7.54 -10.89
C VAL A 2 17.41 6.17 -11.47
N THR A 3 18.05 5.32 -10.67
CA THR A 3 18.30 3.92 -11.05
C THR A 3 16.94 3.25 -11.18
N ARG A 4 16.55 2.88 -12.40
CA ARG A 4 15.35 2.07 -12.66
C ARG A 4 15.51 0.78 -11.86
N ARG A 5 14.77 0.65 -10.75
CA ARG A 5 14.82 -0.55 -9.91
C ARG A 5 14.45 -1.72 -10.81
N LYS A 6 15.31 -2.75 -10.82
CA LYS A 6 15.11 -3.98 -11.59
C LYS A 6 13.78 -4.56 -11.14
N SER A 7 12.86 -4.80 -12.07
CA SER A 7 11.53 -5.27 -11.71
C SER A 7 11.65 -6.57 -10.92
N PHE A 8 10.97 -6.64 -9.77
CA PHE A 8 11.08 -7.80 -8.90
C PHE A 8 10.05 -8.84 -9.36
N ILE A 9 10.50 -9.80 -10.16
CA ILE A 9 9.66 -10.91 -10.60
C ILE A 9 9.61 -11.94 -9.47
N TYR A 10 8.49 -12.01 -8.76
CA TYR A 10 8.21 -13.09 -7.80
C TYR A 10 7.53 -14.24 -8.54
N GLY A 11 8.32 -15.22 -8.99
CA GLY A 11 7.82 -16.34 -9.80
C GLY A 11 7.52 -15.93 -11.24
N GLN A 12 6.26 -16.00 -11.66
CA GLN A 12 5.75 -15.66 -13.01
C GLN A 12 5.00 -14.31 -13.06
N ILE A 13 5.01 -13.53 -11.97
CA ILE A 13 4.23 -12.28 -11.87
C ILE A 13 5.14 -11.07 -11.74
N ASP A 14 4.81 -10.04 -12.53
CA ASP A 14 5.41 -8.71 -12.46
C ASP A 14 4.61 -7.81 -11.50
N VAL A 15 5.05 -7.79 -10.24
CA VAL A 15 4.41 -7.03 -9.16
C VAL A 15 4.50 -5.52 -9.41
N ASP A 16 5.59 -5.04 -10.00
CA ASP A 16 5.77 -3.62 -10.31
C ASP A 16 4.75 -3.16 -11.36
N SER A 17 4.45 -4.00 -12.35
CA SER A 17 3.41 -3.71 -13.34
C SER A 17 2.02 -3.58 -12.70
N ILE A 18 1.69 -4.44 -11.73
CA ILE A 18 0.42 -4.43 -11.01
C ILE A 18 0.33 -3.17 -10.14
N ILE A 19 1.38 -2.84 -9.41
CA ILE A 19 1.45 -1.61 -8.60
C ILE A 19 1.28 -0.38 -9.49
N CYS A 20 1.96 -0.32 -10.64
CA CYS A 20 1.80 0.78 -11.59
C CYS A 20 0.35 0.91 -12.05
N ARG A 21 -0.34 -0.18 -12.41
CA ARG A 21 -1.77 -0.11 -12.81
C ARG A 21 -2.67 0.34 -11.66
N LEU A 22 -2.42 -0.11 -10.43
CA LEU A 22 -3.20 0.26 -9.25
C LEU A 22 -2.99 1.72 -8.81
N THR A 23 -1.77 2.24 -8.98
CA THR A 23 -1.38 3.61 -8.59
C THR A 23 -1.56 4.64 -9.70
N GLN A 24 -1.77 4.21 -10.95
CA GLN A 24 -2.16 5.05 -12.08
C GLN A 24 -3.64 5.44 -11.97
N THR A 25 -4.00 6.09 -10.87
CA THR A 25 -5.34 6.63 -10.66
C THR A 25 -5.40 8.01 -11.31
N GLU A 26 -5.63 8.01 -12.62
CA GLU A 26 -6.36 9.12 -13.23
C GLU A 26 -7.72 9.20 -12.51
N GLN A 27 -8.12 10.38 -12.05
CA GLN A 27 -9.31 10.61 -11.19
C GLN A 27 -10.64 10.09 -11.79
N TRP A 28 -10.62 9.65 -13.04
CA TRP A 28 -11.76 9.21 -13.83
C TRP A 28 -11.83 7.69 -14.09
N LYS A 29 -10.73 6.94 -13.97
CA LYS A 29 -10.72 5.49 -14.25
C LYS A 29 -10.96 4.71 -12.96
N ARG A 30 -12.24 4.38 -12.72
CA ARG A 30 -12.67 3.60 -11.54
C ARG A 30 -12.43 2.09 -11.67
N ASP A 31 -12.32 1.60 -12.90
CA ASP A 31 -12.14 0.18 -13.17
C ASP A 31 -10.69 -0.09 -13.58
N ILE A 32 -10.05 -0.99 -12.85
CA ILE A 32 -8.67 -1.40 -13.08
C ILE A 32 -8.73 -2.84 -13.57
N ASP A 33 -8.19 -3.08 -14.76
CA ASP A 33 -8.12 -4.42 -15.34
C ASP A 33 -7.01 -5.21 -14.66
N VAL A 34 -7.43 -6.14 -13.79
CA VAL A 34 -6.56 -7.08 -13.08
C VAL A 34 -7.16 -8.46 -13.23
N SER A 35 -6.38 -9.42 -13.71
CA SER A 35 -6.85 -10.78 -13.91
C SER A 35 -7.04 -11.51 -12.59
N GLU A 36 -7.97 -12.48 -12.54
CA GLU A 36 -8.20 -13.30 -11.35
C GLU A 36 -6.93 -14.05 -10.91
N HIS A 37 -6.10 -14.47 -11.87
CA HIS A 37 -4.82 -15.12 -11.60
C HIS A 37 -3.86 -14.21 -10.82
N GLU A 38 -3.72 -12.94 -11.25
CA GLU A 38 -2.88 -11.96 -10.55
C GLU A 38 -3.38 -11.72 -9.13
N ILE A 39 -4.69 -11.57 -8.93
CA ILE A 39 -5.29 -11.37 -7.60
C ILE A 39 -4.99 -12.56 -6.69
N LYS A 40 -5.28 -13.79 -7.15
CA LYS A 40 -5.04 -15.02 -6.37
C LYS A 40 -3.59 -15.10 -5.93
N MET A 41 -2.67 -14.88 -6.85
CA MET A 41 -1.24 -14.98 -6.58
C MET A 41 -0.74 -13.90 -5.63
N VAL A 42 -1.19 -12.65 -5.79
CA VAL A 42 -0.86 -11.57 -4.83
C VAL A 42 -1.36 -11.95 -3.43
N CYS A 43 -2.58 -12.46 -3.30
CA CYS A 43 -3.10 -12.93 -2.02
C CYS A 43 -2.32 -14.12 -1.44
N THR A 44 -1.90 -15.08 -2.27
CA THR A 44 -1.07 -16.22 -1.85
C THR A 44 0.29 -15.77 -1.34
N LEU A 45 0.96 -14.88 -2.07
CA LEU A 45 2.26 -14.32 -1.67
C LEU A 45 2.14 -13.48 -0.40
N ALA A 46 1.12 -12.62 -0.31
CA ALA A 46 0.86 -11.82 0.90
C ALA A 46 0.64 -12.71 2.13
N ARG A 47 -0.14 -13.79 1.98
CA ARG A 47 -0.33 -14.78 3.06
C ARG A 47 0.99 -15.41 3.49
N GLN A 48 1.85 -15.80 2.56
CA GLN A 48 3.16 -16.38 2.89
C GLN A 48 4.03 -15.39 3.66
N ILE A 49 4.08 -14.12 3.24
CA ILE A 49 4.83 -13.06 3.92
C ILE A 49 4.30 -12.86 5.34
N PHE A 50 2.98 -12.76 5.51
CA PHE A 50 2.37 -12.58 6.83
C PHE A 50 2.59 -13.77 7.77
N LEU A 51 2.72 -15.00 7.24
CA LEU A 51 3.05 -16.17 8.05
C LEU A 51 4.54 -16.28 8.40
N GLN A 52 5.42 -15.72 7.56
CA GLN A 52 6.86 -15.64 7.84
C GLN A 52 7.18 -14.53 8.86
N GLN A 53 6.35 -13.50 8.92
CA GLN A 53 6.47 -12.43 9.91
C GLN A 53 5.89 -12.89 11.26
N PRO A 54 6.49 -12.49 12.40
CA PRO A 54 5.88 -12.72 13.71
C PRO A 54 4.53 -11.99 13.80
N MET A 55 3.55 -12.61 14.46
CA MET A 55 2.23 -12.00 14.67
C MET A 55 2.29 -10.68 15.46
N LEU A 56 3.30 -10.54 16.32
CA LEU A 56 3.63 -9.28 16.99
C LEU A 56 4.75 -8.60 16.20
N LEU A 57 4.42 -7.55 15.45
CA LEU A 57 5.43 -6.77 14.72
C LEU A 57 6.16 -5.83 15.69
N GLU A 58 7.46 -6.06 15.86
CA GLU A 58 8.35 -5.09 16.50
C GLU A 58 8.73 -4.03 15.46
N LEU A 59 8.19 -2.82 15.62
CA LEU A 59 8.38 -1.70 14.68
C LEU A 59 9.36 -0.68 15.28
N ASN A 60 10.45 -0.40 14.56
CA ASN A 60 11.40 0.66 14.92
C ASN A 60 11.13 1.92 14.08
N ALA A 61 11.15 3.09 14.72
CA ALA A 61 11.00 4.39 14.05
C ALA A 61 12.12 4.63 13.00
N PRO A 62 11.87 5.40 11.93
CA PRO A 62 10.65 6.17 11.59
C PRO A 62 9.66 5.41 10.69
N LEU A 63 8.37 5.41 11.06
CA LEU A 63 7.28 4.86 10.25
C LEU A 63 6.01 5.73 10.35
N LYS A 64 5.19 5.73 9.29
CA LYS A 64 3.89 6.41 9.27
C LYS A 64 2.80 5.40 9.58
N ILE A 65 2.10 5.57 10.70
CA ILE A 65 0.95 4.75 11.08
C ILE A 65 -0.33 5.41 10.54
N ALA A 66 -1.05 4.72 9.66
CA ALA A 66 -2.37 5.16 9.18
C ALA A 66 -3.47 4.32 9.86
N VAL A 67 -4.24 4.94 10.75
CA VAL A 67 -5.43 4.33 11.38
C VAL A 67 -6.65 4.61 10.51
N ALA A 68 -7.46 3.59 10.24
CA ALA A 68 -8.70 3.74 9.47
C ALA A 68 -9.78 4.44 10.33
N LEU A 69 -10.03 5.72 10.07
CA LEU A 69 -11.15 6.46 10.65
C LEU A 69 -12.41 6.27 9.80
N ALA A 70 -12.94 5.05 9.79
CA ALA A 70 -14.14 4.71 9.00
C ALA A 70 -15.47 5.26 9.56
N LEU A 71 -15.43 6.28 10.44
CA LEU A 71 -16.62 6.88 11.07
C LEU A 71 -16.73 8.42 10.90
N ALA A 72 -15.81 9.08 10.19
CA ALA A 72 -15.81 10.54 10.08
C ALA A 72 -16.57 11.09 8.86
N THR A 73 -17.31 10.28 8.11
CA THR A 73 -18.09 10.77 6.95
C THR A 73 -19.37 11.52 7.30
N SER A 74 -19.71 11.70 8.59
CA SER A 74 -20.81 12.60 9.02
C SER A 74 -20.34 13.86 9.76
N LEU A 75 -19.04 14.07 9.98
CA LEU A 75 -18.53 15.38 10.40
C LEU A 75 -17.40 15.80 9.46
N ASN A 76 -17.66 16.90 8.76
CA ASN A 76 -16.69 17.71 8.04
C ASN A 76 -15.49 17.99 8.98
N LEU A 77 -14.40 17.24 8.84
CA LEU A 77 -13.14 17.43 9.58
C LEU A 77 -12.01 17.56 8.55
N PRO A 78 -11.04 18.46 8.81
CA PRO A 78 -10.29 19.16 7.79
C PRO A 78 -9.24 18.27 7.13
N THR A 79 -8.79 18.75 5.97
CA THR A 79 -7.76 18.18 5.10
C THR A 79 -6.55 17.64 5.87
N MET A 80 -5.99 16.56 5.32
CA MET A 80 -4.83 15.77 5.77
C MET A 80 -3.50 16.56 5.94
N ASP A 81 -3.53 17.89 6.01
CA ASP A 81 -2.34 18.75 6.11
C ASP A 81 -1.89 18.98 7.57
N LYS A 82 -2.75 18.73 8.56
CA LYS A 82 -2.43 19.02 9.98
C LYS A 82 -1.84 17.86 10.78
N LEU A 83 -1.81 16.64 10.24
CA LEU A 83 -1.16 15.50 10.93
C LEU A 83 0.37 15.48 10.77
N GLY A 84 0.93 16.25 9.83
CA GLY A 84 2.39 16.37 9.64
C GLY A 84 3.13 17.00 10.83
N ASN A 85 2.44 17.82 11.63
CA ASN A 85 3.03 18.48 12.81
C ASN A 85 2.98 17.63 14.09
N LEU A 86 2.24 16.51 14.10
CA LEU A 86 2.23 15.61 15.28
C LEU A 86 3.31 14.53 15.22
N PHE A 87 3.84 14.24 14.02
CA PHE A 87 4.93 13.27 13.83
C PHE A 87 6.34 13.90 13.84
N ASN A 88 6.45 15.24 13.96
CA ASN A 88 7.73 15.97 14.08
C ASN A 88 8.01 16.45 15.52
N TYR A 89 7.56 15.69 16.51
CA TYR A 89 7.93 15.91 17.92
C TYR A 89 8.60 14.65 18.48
N THR A 90 9.73 14.26 17.90
CA THR A 90 10.95 13.71 18.55
C THR A 90 12.07 13.77 17.52
#